data_AF-A0A1G2DR60-F1
#
_entry.id   AF-A0A1G2DR60-F1
#
_cell.length_a   1.000
_cell.length_b   1.000
_cell.length_c   1.000
_cell.angle_alpha   90.00
_cell.angle_beta   90.00
_cell.angle_gamma   90.00
#
_symmetry.space_group_name_H-M   'P 1'
#
loop_
_entity.id
_entity.type
_entity.pdbx_description
1 polymer ?
#
loop_
_entity_poly.entity_id
_entity_poly.type
_entity_poly.pdbx_seq_one_letter_code
_entity_poly.pdbx_strand_id
1 'polypeptide(L)'
;MKRMRSYFLFMGVFAAAALLLAGSYKFVDTRYARVLEEKAHTALAGGNYLAALGDYSVLKSADAPDEVPAHVDAKILESKNLLVAEEVFLRAEKARESGDWFAVKALLQNGDAVTNASFKEREAAVALLGEATDKVRGLEEKIEAELAKFREDAAEEKTLRENAEEKTEAVEKKIANVEEKLETTLREKDRERERAAAELAARTAEKIQAEQAALRERLLKFLNELDLHASVFTYANGYFDDAIAEIEKGKSISAYSFLSRAEDTLAPMDARIEDLLNNRTEEQYKDEVRILVQSVALFRVASNGLGSAAFYAGKSGDDATAKFNQYMSEGKGAKNEALRLMNTVKDFAASLR
;
A
#
# COMPACT_ATOMS: atom_id res chain seq x y z
N MET A 1 -17.49 117.30 92.40
CA MET A 1 -17.45 116.91 90.97
C MET A 1 -16.03 117.09 90.41
N LYS A 2 -15.22 116.01 90.37
CA LYS A 2 -14.01 115.90 89.52
C LYS A 2 -13.60 114.42 89.31
N ARG A 3 -14.54 113.49 89.50
CA ARG A 3 -14.41 112.03 89.28
C ARG A 3 -14.60 111.59 87.81
N MET A 4 -14.69 112.52 86.85
CA MET A 4 -14.88 112.22 85.43
C MET A 4 -13.63 112.36 84.55
N ARG A 5 -12.49 112.83 85.08
CA ARG A 5 -11.25 113.01 84.29
C ARG A 5 -10.37 111.75 84.19
N SER A 6 -10.58 110.74 85.03
CA SER A 6 -9.72 109.54 85.06
C SER A 6 -10.11 108.45 84.05
N TYR A 7 -11.32 108.46 83.48
CA TYR A 7 -11.76 107.44 82.53
C TYR A 7 -11.29 107.69 81.08
N PHE A 8 -11.11 108.96 80.68
CA PHE A 8 -10.64 109.30 79.33
C PHE A 8 -9.14 109.05 79.13
N LEU A 9 -8.33 109.14 80.18
CA LEU A 9 -6.90 108.82 80.11
C LEU A 9 -6.63 107.31 80.00
N PHE A 10 -7.52 106.46 80.53
CA PHE A 10 -7.34 105.00 80.49
C PHE A 10 -7.74 104.40 79.13
N MET A 11 -8.78 104.94 78.47
CA MET A 11 -9.18 104.52 77.12
C MET A 11 -8.17 104.90 76.03
N GLY A 12 -7.49 106.05 76.17
CA GLY A 12 -6.49 106.51 75.20
C GLY A 12 -5.22 105.64 75.15
N VAL A 13 -4.82 105.05 76.28
CA VAL A 13 -3.62 104.18 76.36
C VAL A 13 -3.89 102.80 75.75
N PHE A 14 -5.11 102.27 75.87
CA PHE A 14 -5.48 100.98 75.25
C PHE A 14 -5.60 101.06 73.72
N ALA A 15 -6.11 102.17 73.17
CA ALA A 15 -6.19 102.36 71.72
C ALA A 15 -4.80 102.49 71.07
N ALA A 16 -3.84 103.16 71.75
CA ALA A 16 -2.47 103.29 71.26
C ALA A 16 -1.69 101.96 71.33
N ALA A 17 -1.91 101.15 72.37
CA ALA A 17 -1.30 99.82 72.49
C ALA A 17 -1.83 98.83 71.43
N ALA A 18 -3.13 98.89 71.10
CA ALA A 18 -3.73 98.06 70.06
C ALA A 18 -3.22 98.42 68.64
N LEU A 19 -3.00 99.70 68.35
CA LEU A 19 -2.43 100.16 67.07
C LEU A 19 -0.94 99.82 66.91
N LEU A 20 -0.16 99.87 67.99
CA LEU A 20 1.25 99.45 67.97
C LEU A 20 1.40 97.94 67.78
N LEU A 21 0.51 97.13 68.38
CA LEU A 21 0.50 95.67 68.19
C LEU A 21 0.04 95.27 66.78
N ALA A 22 -0.96 95.95 66.21
CA ALA A 22 -1.42 95.71 64.83
C ALA A 22 -0.38 96.12 63.78
N GLY A 23 0.36 97.21 64.01
CA GLY A 23 1.44 97.68 63.12
C GLY A 23 2.67 96.77 63.14
N SER A 24 3.03 96.20 64.31
CA SER A 24 4.13 95.24 64.42
C SER A 24 3.83 93.90 63.73
N TYR A 25 2.57 93.46 63.71
CA TYR A 25 2.19 92.19 63.10
C TYR A 25 2.36 92.21 61.57
N LYS A 26 1.91 93.28 60.89
CA LYS A 26 2.06 93.43 59.43
C LYS A 26 3.50 93.60 58.94
N PHE A 27 4.37 94.21 59.76
CA PHE A 27 5.79 94.42 59.41
C PHE A 27 6.62 93.13 59.54
N VAL A 28 6.27 92.27 60.50
CA VAL A 28 6.91 90.95 60.67
C VAL A 28 6.50 90.01 59.52
N ASP A 29 5.24 90.06 59.07
CA ASP A 29 4.70 89.26 57.96
C ASP A 29 5.40 89.57 56.62
N THR A 30 5.52 90.85 56.28
CA THR A 30 6.14 91.29 55.01
C THR A 30 7.63 91.00 54.92
N ARG A 31 8.37 91.04 56.05
CA ARG A 31 9.79 90.67 56.08
C ARG A 31 9.98 89.16 55.99
N TYR A 32 9.08 88.39 56.60
CA TYR A 32 9.07 86.93 56.51
C TYR A 32 8.79 86.46 55.08
N ALA A 33 7.78 87.04 54.42
CA ALA A 33 7.46 86.73 53.03
C ALA A 33 8.63 87.02 52.07
N ARG A 34 9.29 88.18 52.18
CA ARG A 34 10.43 88.52 51.32
C ARG A 34 11.62 87.55 51.49
N VAL A 35 11.94 87.19 52.74
CA VAL A 35 13.03 86.23 53.02
C VAL A 35 12.68 84.84 52.51
N LEU A 36 11.42 84.43 52.63
CA LEU A 36 10.93 83.15 52.12
C LEU A 36 10.91 83.11 50.58
N GLU A 37 10.57 84.22 49.92
CA GLU A 37 10.61 84.35 48.46
C GLU A 37 12.04 84.31 47.91
N GLU A 38 12.98 85.01 48.54
CA GLU A 38 14.40 84.96 48.17
C GLU A 38 14.97 83.55 48.36
N LYS A 39 14.58 82.86 49.44
CA LYS A 39 14.92 81.46 49.70
C LYS A 39 14.30 80.53 48.65
N ALA A 40 13.02 80.69 48.31
CA ALA A 40 12.34 79.90 47.29
C ALA A 40 12.96 80.10 45.90
N HIS A 41 13.33 81.34 45.57
CA HIS A 41 14.01 81.69 44.33
C HIS A 41 15.41 81.07 44.27
N THR A 42 16.16 81.14 45.37
CA THR A 42 17.50 80.52 45.48
C THR A 42 17.42 78.99 45.36
N ALA A 43 16.41 78.37 45.99
CA ALA A 43 16.16 76.93 45.87
C ALA A 43 15.80 76.55 44.42
N LEU A 44 14.95 77.35 43.75
CA LEU A 44 14.54 77.11 42.37
C LEU A 44 15.74 77.22 41.41
N ALA A 45 16.51 78.30 41.51
CA ALA A 45 17.70 78.52 40.69
C ALA A 45 18.82 77.52 41.00
N GLY A 46 18.91 77.04 42.24
CA GLY A 46 19.88 76.04 42.68
C GLY A 46 19.51 74.59 42.29
N GLY A 47 18.34 74.39 41.69
CA GLY A 47 17.84 73.07 41.27
C GLY A 47 17.22 72.24 42.38
N ASN A 48 16.91 72.84 43.54
CA ASN A 48 16.15 72.16 44.61
C ASN A 48 14.66 72.47 44.43
N TYR A 49 14.05 71.87 43.40
CA TYR A 49 12.69 72.19 42.97
C TYR A 49 11.63 71.80 44.00
N LEU A 50 11.88 70.75 44.79
CA LEU A 50 10.98 70.35 45.87
C LEU A 50 10.97 71.38 47.00
N ALA A 51 12.14 71.88 47.42
CA ALA A 51 12.22 72.93 48.43
C ALA A 51 11.63 74.25 47.90
N ALA A 52 11.91 74.60 46.64
CA ALA A 52 11.30 75.77 45.99
C ALA A 52 9.78 75.67 45.95
N LEU A 53 9.24 74.51 45.55
CA LEU A 53 7.80 74.24 45.53
C LEU A 53 7.19 74.37 46.92
N GLY A 54 7.86 73.83 47.94
CA GLY A 54 7.44 73.95 49.34
C GLY A 54 7.41 75.40 49.81
N ASP A 55 8.51 76.14 49.63
CA ASP A 55 8.63 77.52 50.08
C ASP A 55 7.65 78.45 49.31
N TYR A 56 7.46 78.28 47.99
CA TYR A 56 6.45 79.01 47.22
C TYR A 56 5.00 78.64 47.59
N SER A 57 4.75 77.38 47.95
CA SER A 57 3.41 76.96 48.41
C SER A 57 3.09 77.54 49.79
N VAL A 58 4.08 77.66 50.67
CA VAL A 58 3.94 78.34 51.97
C VAL A 58 3.66 79.82 51.75
N LEU A 59 4.39 80.49 50.84
CA LEU A 59 4.10 81.89 50.45
C LEU A 59 2.65 82.07 49.99
N LYS A 60 2.16 81.20 49.12
CA LYS A 60 0.76 81.21 48.67
C LYS A 60 -0.26 81.07 49.82
N SER A 61 0.10 80.37 50.89
CA SER A 61 -0.79 80.11 52.04
C SER A 61 -0.70 81.15 53.16
N ALA A 62 0.38 81.93 53.21
CA ALA A 62 0.64 82.93 54.25
C ALA A 62 -0.07 84.26 53.99
N ASP A 63 -0.36 84.59 52.71
CA ASP A 63 -1.08 85.79 52.35
C ASP A 63 -2.61 85.62 52.50
N ALA A 64 -3.27 86.64 53.06
CA ALA A 64 -4.73 86.73 53.02
C ALA A 64 -5.21 86.74 51.55
N PRO A 65 -6.34 86.10 51.21
CA PRO A 65 -6.72 85.70 49.84
C PRO A 65 -6.78 86.81 48.76
N ASP A 66 -6.66 88.09 49.11
CA ASP A 66 -6.75 89.23 48.19
C ASP A 66 -5.39 89.85 47.79
N GLU A 67 -4.24 89.33 48.27
CA GLU A 67 -2.90 89.88 47.97
C GLU A 67 -1.87 88.83 47.47
N VAL A 68 -2.28 87.69 46.91
CA VAL A 68 -1.32 86.75 46.30
C VAL A 68 -0.72 87.35 45.01
N PRO A 69 0.61 87.57 44.93
CA PRO A 69 1.23 88.05 43.70
C PRO A 69 1.12 86.99 42.59
N ALA A 70 0.60 87.37 41.42
CA ALA A 70 0.35 86.45 40.30
C ALA A 70 1.60 85.65 39.83
N HIS A 71 2.81 86.12 40.16
CA HIS A 71 4.04 85.41 39.84
C HIS A 71 4.30 84.18 40.73
N VAL A 72 3.73 84.10 41.94
CA VAL A 72 3.92 82.96 42.85
C VAL A 72 3.27 81.69 42.27
N ASP A 73 2.07 81.80 41.70
CA ASP A 73 1.41 80.66 41.04
C ASP A 73 2.19 80.16 39.82
N ALA A 74 2.76 81.06 39.02
CA ALA A 74 3.63 80.72 37.91
C ALA A 74 4.89 80.00 38.41
N LYS A 75 5.47 80.44 39.53
CA LYS A 75 6.66 79.81 40.14
C LYS A 75 6.37 78.46 40.78
N ILE A 76 5.18 78.24 41.35
CA ILE A 76 4.72 76.93 41.81
C ILE A 76 4.61 75.97 40.61
N LEU A 77 3.99 76.40 39.51
CA LEU A 77 3.86 75.59 38.31
C LEU A 77 5.22 75.27 37.67
N GLU A 78 6.11 76.27 37.58
CA GLU A 78 7.48 76.09 37.12
C GLU A 78 8.24 75.08 37.99
N SER A 79 8.14 75.20 39.33
CA SER A 79 8.78 74.26 40.27
C SER A 79 8.25 72.83 40.11
N LYS A 80 6.94 72.65 39.88
CA LYS A 80 6.34 71.33 39.63
C LYS A 80 6.86 70.72 38.33
N ASN A 81 6.88 71.48 37.25
CA ASN A 81 7.35 71.00 35.95
C ASN A 81 8.84 70.64 36.00
N LEU A 82 9.65 71.44 36.70
CA LEU A 82 11.08 71.16 36.89
C LEU A 82 11.33 69.95 37.79
N LEU A 83 10.49 69.72 38.80
CA LEU A 83 10.56 68.51 39.63
C LEU A 83 10.21 67.25 38.82
N VAL A 84 9.20 67.31 37.94
CA VAL A 84 8.88 66.22 37.01
C VAL A 84 10.02 66.00 36.01
N ALA A 85 10.62 67.07 35.50
CA ALA A 85 11.79 67.01 34.62
C ALA A 85 12.99 66.32 35.30
N GLU A 86 13.23 66.61 36.59
CA GLU A 86 14.26 65.94 37.39
C GLU A 86 13.99 64.44 37.53
N GLU A 87 12.76 64.05 37.84
CA GLU A 87 12.38 62.64 37.95
C GLU A 87 12.52 61.90 36.61
N VAL A 88 12.09 62.52 35.51
CA VAL A 88 12.23 61.96 34.14
C VAL A 88 13.69 61.79 33.76
N PHE A 89 14.54 62.78 34.06
CA PHE A 89 15.97 62.70 33.81
C PHE A 89 16.63 61.55 34.60
N LEU A 90 16.34 61.41 35.89
CA LEU A 90 16.85 60.30 36.72
C LEU A 90 16.40 58.92 36.21
N ARG A 91 15.15 58.80 35.76
CA ARG A 91 14.66 57.56 35.12
C ARG A 91 15.38 57.27 33.81
N ALA A 92 15.69 58.29 33.02
CA ALA A 92 16.47 58.15 31.80
C ALA A 92 17.93 57.75 32.10
N GLU A 93 18.57 58.29 33.13
CA GLU A 93 19.90 57.84 33.56
C GLU A 93 19.89 56.36 34.00
N LYS A 94 18.87 55.95 34.75
CA LYS A 94 18.72 54.54 35.13
C LYS A 94 18.49 53.63 33.91
N ALA A 95 17.70 54.08 32.93
CA ALA A 95 17.51 53.34 31.68
C ALA A 95 18.82 53.22 30.89
N ARG A 96 19.64 54.27 30.88
CA ARG A 96 20.99 54.28 30.30
C ARG A 96 21.90 53.25 30.96
N GLU A 97 21.90 53.16 32.29
CA GLU A 97 22.69 52.14 33.02
C GLU A 97 22.31 50.71 32.63
N SER A 98 21.02 50.46 32.36
CA SER A 98 20.54 49.18 31.84
C SER A 98 20.76 48.98 30.33
N GLY A 99 21.30 49.98 29.62
CA GLY A 99 21.51 49.94 28.17
C GLY A 99 20.22 50.02 27.34
N ASP A 100 19.09 50.40 27.94
CA ASP A 100 17.80 50.54 27.26
C ASP A 100 17.69 51.90 26.57
N TRP A 101 18.42 52.05 25.46
CA TRP A 101 18.50 53.30 24.72
C TRP A 101 17.17 53.75 24.10
N PHE A 102 16.25 52.83 23.82
CA PHE A 102 14.89 53.16 23.36
C PHE A 102 14.10 53.85 24.47
N ALA A 103 14.17 53.33 25.70
CA ALA A 103 13.54 53.96 26.86
C ALA A 103 14.18 55.33 27.17
N VAL A 104 15.51 55.45 27.12
CA VAL A 104 16.21 56.74 27.31
C VAL A 104 15.70 57.79 26.33
N LYS A 105 15.65 57.44 25.03
CA LYS A 105 15.15 58.33 23.98
C LYS A 105 13.69 58.70 24.23
N ALA A 106 12.83 57.73 24.51
CA ALA A 106 11.39 57.96 24.73
C ALA A 106 11.10 58.84 25.96
N LEU A 107 11.88 58.68 27.04
CA LEU A 107 11.72 59.48 28.26
C LEU A 107 12.13 60.93 28.07
N LEU A 108 13.20 61.19 27.32
CA LEU A 108 13.78 62.54 27.18
C LEU A 108 13.26 63.30 25.96
N GLN A 109 12.85 62.60 24.90
CA GLN A 109 12.43 63.22 23.65
C GLN A 109 11.21 64.14 23.87
N ASN A 110 11.37 65.42 23.55
CA ASN A 110 10.36 66.47 23.75
C ASN A 110 9.94 66.71 25.21
N GLY A 111 10.64 66.16 26.20
CA GLY A 111 10.34 66.35 27.62
C GLY A 111 10.92 67.65 28.20
N ASP A 112 10.30 68.16 29.28
CA ASP A 112 10.73 69.39 29.96
C ASP A 112 12.19 69.34 30.45
N ALA A 113 12.73 68.15 30.72
CA ALA A 113 14.15 67.95 31.05
C ALA A 113 15.11 68.43 29.94
N VAL A 114 14.66 68.43 28.68
CA VAL A 114 15.46 68.82 27.51
C VAL A 114 15.04 70.19 26.99
N THR A 115 13.75 70.52 27.07
CA THR A 115 13.17 71.73 26.47
C THR A 115 13.14 72.94 27.42
N ASN A 116 13.06 72.73 28.74
CA ASN A 116 12.92 73.83 29.72
C ASN A 116 14.29 74.41 30.11
N ALA A 117 14.56 75.65 29.70
CA ALA A 117 15.82 76.35 29.96
C ALA A 117 16.16 76.56 31.45
N SER A 118 15.15 76.57 32.34
CA SER A 118 15.34 76.72 33.79
C SER A 118 15.78 75.42 34.48
N PHE A 119 15.77 74.28 33.78
CA PHE A 119 16.18 73.01 34.36
C PHE A 119 17.71 72.94 34.46
N LYS A 120 18.20 72.76 35.69
CA LYS A 120 19.62 72.69 36.04
C LYS A 120 20.41 71.68 35.22
N GLU A 121 19.89 70.47 35.05
CA GLU A 121 20.60 69.37 34.36
C GLU A 121 20.23 69.28 32.86
N ARG A 122 19.68 70.36 32.28
CA ARG A 122 19.19 70.35 30.90
C ARG A 122 20.27 69.98 29.89
N GLU A 123 21.48 70.50 30.03
CA GLU A 123 22.56 70.18 29.09
C GLU A 123 22.93 68.70 29.13
N ALA A 124 22.93 68.09 30.32
CA ALA A 124 23.14 66.66 30.50
C ALA A 124 21.99 65.83 29.89
N ALA A 125 20.74 66.28 30.06
CA ALA A 125 19.57 65.65 29.44
C ALA A 125 19.59 65.73 27.91
N VAL A 126 19.98 66.86 27.33
CA VAL A 126 20.14 67.04 25.87
C VAL A 126 21.24 66.11 25.34
N ALA A 127 22.39 66.03 26.01
CA ALA A 127 23.50 65.17 25.61
C ALA A 127 23.10 63.69 25.67
N LEU A 128 22.39 63.28 26.72
CA LEU A 128 21.90 61.91 26.88
C LEU A 128 20.86 61.54 25.81
N LEU A 129 19.96 62.45 25.45
CA LEU A 129 19.02 62.25 24.34
C LEU A 129 19.75 62.08 22.99
N GLY A 130 20.83 62.85 22.76
CA GLY A 130 21.68 62.71 21.57
C GLY A 130 22.32 61.31 21.49
N GLU A 131 22.95 60.87 22.57
CA GLU A 131 23.56 59.53 22.66
C GLU A 131 22.53 58.42 22.42
N ALA A 132 21.35 58.52 23.07
CA ALA A 132 20.28 57.56 22.89
C ALA A 132 19.74 57.54 21.46
N THR A 133 19.63 58.69 20.79
CA THR A 133 19.18 58.78 19.40
C THR A 133 20.13 58.07 18.45
N ASP A 134 21.44 58.22 18.64
CA ASP A 134 22.45 57.55 17.83
C ASP A 134 22.46 56.04 18.06
N LYS A 135 22.36 55.60 19.33
CA LYS A 135 22.29 54.18 19.68
C LYS A 135 21.03 53.51 19.13
N VAL A 136 19.88 54.15 19.28
CA VAL A 136 18.60 53.66 18.75
C VAL A 136 18.67 53.51 17.24
N ARG A 137 19.17 54.52 16.51
CA ARG A 137 19.32 54.45 15.05
C ARG A 137 20.20 53.28 14.62
N GLY A 138 21.34 53.06 15.29
CA GLY A 138 22.22 51.93 14.98
C GLY A 138 21.61 50.56 15.31
N LEU A 139 20.67 50.48 16.26
CA LEU A 139 19.90 49.26 16.53
C LEU A 139 18.80 49.04 15.49
N GLU A 140 18.07 50.11 15.11
CA GLU A 140 17.06 50.08 14.04
C GLU A 140 17.67 49.61 12.71
N GLU A 141 18.83 50.14 12.32
CA GLU A 141 19.54 49.72 11.11
C GLU A 141 19.95 48.24 11.14
N LYS A 142 20.40 47.72 12.29
CA LYS A 142 20.73 46.29 12.45
C LYS A 142 19.51 45.40 12.38
N ILE A 143 18.41 45.81 13.02
CA ILE A 143 17.15 45.07 12.99
C ILE A 143 16.62 45.01 11.56
N GLU A 144 16.64 46.11 10.81
CA GLU A 144 16.22 46.11 9.40
C GLU A 144 17.12 45.22 8.52
N ALA A 145 18.43 45.22 8.75
CA ALA A 145 19.35 44.34 8.02
C ALA A 145 19.08 42.84 8.31
N GLU A 146 18.82 42.48 9.57
CA GLU A 146 18.45 41.11 9.94
C GLU A 146 17.08 40.72 9.38
N LEU A 147 16.10 41.62 9.43
CA LEU A 147 14.77 41.39 8.84
C LEU A 147 14.84 41.21 7.33
N ALA A 148 15.67 41.98 6.63
CA ALA A 148 15.89 41.81 5.20
C ALA A 148 16.45 40.41 4.90
N LYS A 149 17.45 39.97 5.67
CA LYS A 149 18.03 38.63 5.53
C LYS A 149 17.00 37.52 5.82
N PHE A 150 16.22 37.63 6.89
CA PHE A 150 15.18 36.65 7.19
C PHE A 150 14.12 36.54 6.09
N ARG A 151 13.78 37.66 5.43
CA ARG A 151 12.85 37.65 4.29
C ARG A 151 13.46 36.96 3.06
N GLU A 152 14.74 37.17 2.80
CA GLU A 152 15.47 36.48 1.73
C GLU A 152 15.54 34.97 1.98
N ASP A 153 15.98 34.57 3.17
CA ASP A 153 16.06 33.16 3.58
C ASP A 153 14.68 32.48 3.51
N ALA A 154 13.62 33.16 3.94
CA ALA A 154 12.25 32.63 3.87
C ALA A 154 11.73 32.51 2.43
N ALA A 155 12.13 33.41 1.53
CA ALA A 155 11.78 33.33 0.12
C ALA A 155 12.50 32.16 -0.55
N GLU A 156 13.80 31.98 -0.29
CA GLU A 156 14.58 30.87 -0.82
C GLU A 156 14.03 29.52 -0.34
N GLU A 157 13.79 29.36 0.97
CA GLU A 157 13.22 28.15 1.55
C GLU A 157 11.84 27.81 0.96
N LYS A 158 11.00 28.82 0.70
CA LYS A 158 9.71 28.61 0.02
C LYS A 158 9.92 28.04 -1.39
N THR A 159 10.83 28.61 -2.18
CA THR A 159 11.10 28.09 -3.53
C THR A 159 11.70 26.68 -3.52
N LEU A 160 12.51 26.33 -2.52
CA LEU A 160 13.07 24.99 -2.38
C LEU A 160 11.98 23.95 -2.09
N ARG A 161 11.00 24.29 -1.24
CA ARG A 161 9.86 23.42 -0.93
C ARG A 161 8.95 23.19 -2.14
N GLU A 162 8.57 24.26 -2.84
CA GLU A 162 7.73 24.16 -4.04
C GLU A 162 8.38 23.23 -5.09
N ASN A 163 9.70 23.38 -5.32
CA ASN A 163 10.44 22.49 -6.24
C ASN A 163 10.51 21.03 -5.75
N ALA A 164 10.56 20.79 -4.44
CA ALA A 164 10.59 19.44 -3.88
C ALA A 164 9.22 18.75 -3.98
N GLU A 165 8.14 19.49 -3.74
CA GLU A 165 6.76 19.02 -3.91
C GLU A 165 6.48 18.65 -5.37
N GLU A 166 6.83 19.51 -6.34
CA GLU A 166 6.66 19.21 -7.77
C GLU A 166 7.41 17.93 -8.19
N LYS A 167 8.66 17.76 -7.71
CA LYS A 167 9.44 16.54 -7.97
C LYS A 167 8.79 15.30 -7.35
N THR A 168 8.22 15.42 -6.15
CA THR A 168 7.56 14.31 -5.46
C THR A 168 6.32 13.87 -6.22
N GLU A 169 5.46 14.82 -6.62
CA GLU A 169 4.28 14.53 -7.44
C GLU A 169 4.65 13.89 -8.79
N ALA A 170 5.73 14.34 -9.42
CA ALA A 170 6.20 13.76 -10.68
C ALA A 170 6.69 12.31 -10.53
N VAL A 171 7.32 11.98 -9.39
CA VAL A 171 7.76 10.62 -9.08
C VAL A 171 6.55 9.73 -8.76
N GLU A 172 5.59 10.21 -7.96
CA GLU A 172 4.37 9.47 -7.65
C GLU A 172 3.56 9.14 -8.91
N LYS A 173 3.41 10.10 -9.84
CA LYS A 173 2.77 9.85 -11.14
C LYS A 173 3.50 8.80 -11.98
N LYS A 174 4.84 8.76 -11.94
CA LYS A 174 5.63 7.74 -12.63
C LYS A 174 5.45 6.36 -11.98
N ILE A 175 5.44 6.29 -10.65
CA ILE A 175 5.21 5.04 -9.91
C ILE A 175 3.84 4.47 -10.27
N ALA A 176 2.77 5.27 -10.19
CA ALA A 176 1.42 4.83 -10.53
C ALA A 176 1.31 4.29 -11.96
N ASN A 177 1.94 4.95 -12.94
CA ASN A 177 1.97 4.47 -14.33
C ASN A 177 2.75 3.16 -14.50
N VAL A 178 3.87 3.00 -13.78
CA VAL A 178 4.64 1.75 -13.79
C VAL A 178 3.85 0.61 -13.14
N GLU A 179 3.15 0.87 -12.04
CA GLU A 179 2.30 -0.10 -11.36
C GLU A 179 1.13 -0.56 -12.26
N GLU A 180 0.45 0.38 -12.94
CA GLU A 180 -0.63 0.06 -13.88
C GLU A 180 -0.13 -0.79 -15.06
N LYS A 181 1.03 -0.44 -15.63
CA LYS A 181 1.65 -1.24 -16.70
C LYS A 181 2.04 -2.64 -16.21
N LEU A 182 2.62 -2.74 -15.02
CA LEU A 182 3.01 -4.02 -14.43
C LEU A 182 1.79 -4.91 -14.19
N GLU A 183 0.71 -4.36 -13.63
CA GLU A 183 -0.54 -5.09 -13.41
C GLU A 183 -1.15 -5.58 -14.73
N THR A 184 -1.13 -4.74 -15.76
CA THR A 184 -1.60 -5.11 -17.11
C THR A 184 -0.77 -6.24 -17.70
N THR A 185 0.56 -6.14 -17.65
CA THR A 185 1.46 -7.19 -18.15
C THR A 185 1.30 -8.51 -17.37
N LEU A 186 1.10 -8.45 -16.05
CA LEU A 186 0.83 -9.65 -15.25
C LEU A 186 -0.48 -10.32 -15.67
N ARG A 187 -1.56 -9.54 -15.82
CA ARG A 187 -2.85 -10.06 -16.30
C ARG A 187 -2.74 -10.70 -17.69
N GLU A 188 -1.97 -10.10 -18.60
CA GLU A 188 -1.73 -10.68 -19.93
C GLU A 188 -0.97 -12.01 -19.84
N LYS A 189 0.09 -12.08 -19.02
CA LYS A 189 0.83 -13.33 -18.79
C LYS A 189 -0.01 -14.42 -18.17
N ASP A 190 -0.89 -14.10 -17.23
CA ASP A 190 -1.78 -15.08 -16.61
C ASP A 190 -2.79 -15.63 -17.64
N ARG A 191 -3.36 -14.75 -18.48
CA ARG A 191 -4.23 -15.18 -19.60
C ARG A 191 -3.50 -16.05 -20.62
N GLU A 192 -2.24 -15.73 -20.94
CA GLU A 192 -1.42 -16.56 -21.83
C GLU A 192 -1.13 -17.94 -21.23
N ARG A 193 -0.83 -18.01 -19.94
CA ARG A 193 -0.63 -19.28 -19.22
C ARG A 193 -1.90 -20.13 -19.21
N GLU A 194 -3.04 -19.53 -18.93
CA GLU A 194 -4.34 -20.23 -18.95
C GLU A 194 -4.66 -20.76 -20.35
N ARG A 195 -4.43 -19.97 -21.41
CA ARG A 195 -4.62 -20.42 -22.80
C ARG A 195 -3.69 -21.58 -23.16
N ALA A 196 -2.41 -21.49 -22.80
CA ALA A 196 -1.44 -22.55 -23.07
C ALA A 196 -1.79 -23.86 -22.33
N ALA A 197 -2.24 -23.75 -21.07
CA ALA A 197 -2.69 -24.90 -20.29
C ALA A 197 -3.94 -25.54 -20.90
N ALA A 198 -4.92 -24.73 -21.34
CA ALA A 198 -6.13 -25.22 -22.00
C ALA A 198 -5.82 -25.90 -23.34
N GLU A 199 -4.90 -25.35 -24.14
CA GLU A 199 -4.49 -25.94 -25.42
C GLU A 199 -3.76 -27.28 -25.22
N LEU A 200 -2.87 -27.37 -24.21
CA LEU A 200 -2.20 -28.62 -23.88
C LEU A 200 -3.18 -29.70 -23.42
N ALA A 201 -4.17 -29.33 -22.60
CA ALA A 201 -5.22 -30.23 -22.15
C ALA A 201 -6.07 -30.74 -23.32
N ALA A 202 -6.47 -29.85 -24.24
CA ALA A 202 -7.23 -30.20 -25.44
C ALA A 202 -6.43 -31.18 -26.34
N ARG A 203 -5.17 -30.87 -26.64
CA ARG A 203 -4.31 -31.76 -27.45
C ARG A 203 -4.09 -33.13 -26.81
N THR A 204 -3.97 -33.17 -25.48
CA THR A 204 -3.81 -34.43 -24.74
C THR A 204 -5.09 -35.25 -24.81
N ALA A 205 -6.26 -34.63 -24.64
CA ALA A 205 -7.55 -35.29 -24.76
C ALA A 205 -7.78 -35.83 -26.18
N GLU A 206 -7.50 -35.04 -27.21
CA GLU A 206 -7.56 -35.47 -28.61
C GLU A 206 -6.65 -36.66 -28.89
N LYS A 207 -5.42 -36.63 -28.38
CA LYS A 207 -4.47 -37.75 -28.52
C LYS A 207 -4.98 -39.03 -27.85
N ILE A 208 -5.50 -38.93 -26.63
CA ILE A 208 -6.09 -40.07 -25.91
C ILE A 208 -7.29 -40.63 -26.67
N GLN A 209 -8.19 -39.76 -27.16
CA GLN A 209 -9.34 -40.21 -27.94
C GLN A 209 -8.93 -40.88 -29.25
N ALA A 210 -7.93 -40.34 -29.95
CA ALA A 210 -7.39 -40.94 -31.17
C ALA A 210 -6.74 -42.32 -30.90
N GLU A 211 -5.96 -42.45 -29.83
CA GLU A 211 -5.36 -43.72 -29.42
C GLU A 211 -6.44 -44.75 -29.02
N GLN A 212 -7.45 -44.35 -28.26
CA GLN A 212 -8.58 -45.22 -27.91
C GLN A 212 -9.39 -45.66 -29.14
N ALA A 213 -9.65 -44.75 -30.08
CA ALA A 213 -10.34 -45.07 -31.32
C ALA A 213 -9.52 -46.05 -32.17
N ALA A 214 -8.21 -45.83 -32.28
CA ALA A 214 -7.32 -46.73 -33.01
C ALA A 214 -7.22 -48.13 -32.37
N LEU A 215 -7.15 -48.20 -31.03
CA LEU A 215 -7.19 -49.48 -30.30
C LEU A 215 -8.51 -50.21 -30.53
N ARG A 216 -9.65 -49.51 -30.46
CA ARG A 216 -10.96 -50.08 -30.73
C ARG A 216 -11.07 -50.59 -32.17
N GLU A 217 -10.56 -49.85 -33.15
CA GLU A 217 -10.55 -50.28 -34.54
C GLU A 217 -9.69 -51.54 -34.75
N ARG A 218 -8.50 -51.60 -34.14
CA ARG A 218 -7.63 -52.78 -34.18
C ARG A 218 -8.31 -54.00 -33.57
N LEU A 219 -8.94 -53.85 -32.41
CA LEU A 219 -9.70 -54.91 -31.77
C LEU A 219 -10.84 -55.40 -32.66
N LEU A 220 -11.65 -54.50 -33.22
CA LEU A 220 -12.75 -54.90 -34.11
C LEU A 220 -12.26 -55.62 -35.37
N LYS A 221 -11.14 -55.19 -35.96
CA LYS A 221 -10.51 -55.88 -37.09
C LYS A 221 -10.09 -57.30 -36.69
N PHE A 222 -9.39 -57.44 -35.57
CA PHE A 222 -8.98 -58.74 -35.04
C PHE A 222 -10.19 -59.68 -34.80
N LEU A 223 -11.25 -59.19 -34.14
CA LEU A 223 -12.46 -59.96 -33.89
C LEU A 223 -13.17 -60.37 -35.18
N ASN A 224 -13.21 -59.50 -36.19
CA ASN A 224 -13.78 -59.85 -37.49
C ASN A 224 -12.96 -60.92 -38.22
N GLU A 225 -11.65 -60.95 -38.04
CA GLU A 225 -10.81 -62.01 -38.60
C GLU A 225 -10.99 -63.34 -37.89
N LEU A 226 -11.11 -63.34 -36.56
CA LEU A 226 -11.47 -64.56 -35.81
C LEU A 226 -12.80 -65.14 -36.32
N ASP A 227 -13.81 -64.31 -36.50
CA ASP A 227 -15.11 -64.73 -37.05
C ASP A 227 -15.01 -65.28 -38.48
N LEU A 228 -14.21 -64.63 -39.33
CA LEU A 228 -13.98 -65.08 -40.69
C LEU A 228 -13.33 -66.47 -40.69
N HIS A 229 -12.29 -66.67 -39.89
CA HIS A 229 -11.66 -67.98 -39.73
C HIS A 229 -12.67 -69.01 -39.22
N ALA A 230 -13.39 -68.70 -38.15
CA ALA A 230 -14.38 -69.59 -37.56
C ALA A 230 -15.50 -69.99 -38.55
N SER A 231 -15.86 -69.09 -39.47
CA SER A 231 -16.80 -69.36 -40.56
C SER A 231 -16.24 -70.35 -41.58
N VAL A 232 -14.95 -70.21 -41.95
CA VAL A 232 -14.26 -71.17 -42.84
C VAL A 232 -14.24 -72.58 -42.22
N PHE A 233 -13.98 -72.70 -40.92
CA PHE A 233 -14.03 -74.00 -40.24
C PHE A 233 -15.43 -74.59 -40.18
N THR A 234 -16.44 -73.75 -39.98
CA THR A 234 -17.85 -74.20 -40.01
C THR A 234 -18.21 -74.77 -41.38
N TYR A 235 -17.72 -74.14 -42.46
CA TYR A 235 -17.90 -74.64 -43.82
C TYR A 235 -17.14 -75.95 -44.08
N ALA A 236 -15.87 -76.03 -43.68
CA ALA A 236 -15.07 -77.26 -43.78
C ALA A 236 -15.69 -78.42 -42.98
N ASN A 237 -16.27 -78.13 -41.82
CA ASN A 237 -16.97 -79.12 -41.01
C ASN A 237 -18.12 -79.81 -41.77
N GLY A 238 -18.86 -79.08 -42.61
CA GLY A 238 -19.90 -79.67 -43.46
C GLY A 238 -19.37 -80.77 -44.37
N TYR A 239 -18.19 -80.57 -44.97
CA TYR A 239 -17.53 -81.61 -45.77
C TYR A 239 -17.09 -82.82 -44.94
N PHE A 240 -16.69 -82.62 -43.67
CA PHE A 240 -16.41 -83.75 -42.78
C PHE A 240 -17.68 -84.52 -42.40
N ASP A 241 -18.81 -83.84 -42.18
CA ASP A 241 -20.12 -84.48 -41.97
C ASP A 241 -20.52 -85.34 -43.19
N ASP A 242 -20.40 -84.79 -44.39
CA ASP A 242 -20.70 -85.51 -45.63
C ASP A 242 -19.77 -86.70 -45.85
N ALA A 243 -18.47 -86.54 -45.60
CA ALA A 243 -17.48 -87.61 -45.70
C ALA A 243 -17.82 -88.76 -44.74
N ILE A 244 -18.12 -88.48 -43.47
CA ILE A 244 -18.50 -89.48 -42.47
C ILE A 244 -19.72 -90.29 -42.96
N ALA A 245 -20.76 -89.60 -43.45
CA ALA A 245 -21.98 -90.25 -43.92
C ALA A 245 -21.73 -91.17 -45.13
N GLU A 246 -20.81 -90.81 -46.02
CA GLU A 246 -20.45 -91.66 -47.17
C GLU A 246 -19.54 -92.83 -46.80
N ILE A 247 -18.62 -92.65 -45.84
CA ILE A 247 -17.79 -93.73 -45.28
C ILE A 247 -18.68 -94.80 -44.64
N GLU A 248 -19.67 -94.40 -43.85
CA GLU A 248 -20.62 -95.32 -43.20
C GLU A 248 -21.47 -96.10 -44.20
N LYS A 249 -21.72 -95.54 -45.39
CA LYS A 249 -22.40 -96.23 -46.51
C LYS A 249 -21.47 -97.11 -47.34
N GLY A 250 -20.17 -97.18 -47.01
CA GLY A 250 -19.18 -97.92 -47.79
C GLY A 250 -18.79 -97.27 -49.12
N LYS A 251 -19.05 -95.97 -49.30
CA LYS A 251 -18.78 -95.24 -50.55
C LYS A 251 -17.46 -94.48 -50.46
N SER A 252 -16.33 -95.20 -50.59
CA SER A 252 -15.01 -94.61 -50.35
C SER A 252 -14.64 -93.47 -51.30
N ILE A 253 -15.04 -93.53 -52.58
CA ILE A 253 -14.67 -92.51 -53.58
C ILE A 253 -15.34 -91.16 -53.28
N SER A 254 -16.64 -91.15 -52.97
CA SER A 254 -17.35 -89.91 -52.62
C SER A 254 -16.84 -89.35 -51.30
N ALA A 255 -16.54 -90.21 -50.31
CA ALA A 255 -15.92 -89.80 -49.07
C ALA A 255 -14.58 -89.07 -49.28
N TYR A 256 -13.69 -89.60 -50.11
CA TYR A 256 -12.43 -88.93 -50.43
C TYR A 256 -12.64 -87.58 -51.13
N SER A 257 -13.66 -87.45 -51.99
CA SER A 257 -13.97 -86.17 -52.63
C SER A 257 -14.38 -85.11 -51.60
N PHE A 258 -15.16 -85.47 -50.58
CA PHE A 258 -15.53 -84.55 -49.50
C PHE A 258 -14.33 -84.22 -48.60
N LEU A 259 -13.50 -85.20 -48.23
CA LEU A 259 -12.28 -84.95 -47.44
C LEU A 259 -11.30 -84.03 -48.19
N SER A 260 -11.10 -84.24 -49.48
CA SER A 260 -10.28 -83.36 -50.31
C SER A 260 -10.82 -81.92 -50.32
N ARG A 261 -12.13 -81.72 -50.42
CA ARG A 261 -12.73 -80.38 -50.34
C ARG A 261 -12.55 -79.73 -48.96
N ALA A 262 -12.63 -80.52 -47.89
CA ALA A 262 -12.36 -80.05 -46.54
C ALA A 262 -10.90 -79.58 -46.42
N GLU A 263 -9.95 -80.37 -46.93
CA GLU A 263 -8.53 -80.01 -46.96
C GLU A 263 -8.25 -78.77 -47.80
N ASP A 264 -8.80 -78.67 -49.01
CA ASP A 264 -8.63 -77.49 -49.87
C ASP A 264 -9.17 -76.22 -49.20
N THR A 265 -10.27 -76.34 -48.45
CA THR A 265 -10.86 -75.24 -47.68
C THR A 265 -9.96 -74.80 -46.53
N LEU A 266 -9.30 -75.75 -45.86
CA LEU A 266 -8.47 -75.50 -44.67
C LEU A 266 -7.00 -75.21 -45.00
N ALA A 267 -6.51 -75.60 -46.18
CA ALA A 267 -5.13 -75.40 -46.63
C ALA A 267 -4.63 -73.95 -46.46
N PRO A 268 -5.38 -72.90 -46.84
CA PRO A 268 -4.91 -71.53 -46.66
C PRO A 268 -4.95 -71.05 -45.20
N MET A 269 -5.56 -71.80 -44.28
CA MET A 269 -5.76 -71.34 -42.89
C MET A 269 -4.46 -71.38 -42.08
N ASP A 270 -3.54 -72.31 -42.34
CA ASP A 270 -2.25 -72.35 -41.64
C ASP A 270 -1.51 -71.01 -41.73
N ALA A 271 -1.23 -70.58 -42.96
CA ALA A 271 -0.47 -69.36 -43.20
C ALA A 271 -1.21 -68.12 -42.69
N ARG A 272 -2.55 -68.10 -42.81
CA ARG A 272 -3.35 -66.95 -42.36
C ARG A 272 -3.43 -66.86 -40.85
N ILE A 273 -3.57 -67.98 -40.15
CA ILE A 273 -3.65 -68.01 -38.69
C ILE A 273 -2.26 -67.76 -38.08
N GLU A 274 -1.19 -68.27 -38.71
CA GLU A 274 0.17 -67.93 -38.30
C GLU A 274 0.47 -66.43 -38.50
N ASP A 275 0.04 -65.84 -39.61
CA ASP A 275 0.15 -64.39 -39.81
C ASP A 275 -0.66 -63.61 -38.77
N LEU A 276 -1.90 -64.04 -38.50
CA LEU A 276 -2.75 -63.48 -37.47
C LEU A 276 -2.05 -63.50 -36.11
N LEU A 277 -1.51 -64.66 -35.71
CA LEU A 277 -0.83 -64.87 -34.44
C LEU A 277 0.42 -64.00 -34.28
N ASN A 278 1.25 -63.93 -35.33
CA ASN A 278 2.58 -63.32 -35.23
C ASN A 278 2.56 -61.82 -35.46
N ASN A 279 1.68 -61.32 -36.34
CA ASN A 279 1.77 -59.96 -36.85
C ASN A 279 0.56 -59.07 -36.48
N ARG A 280 -0.59 -59.67 -36.16
CA ARG A 280 -1.88 -58.95 -36.16
C ARG A 280 -2.69 -59.12 -34.88
N THR A 281 -2.13 -59.84 -33.91
CA THR A 281 -2.74 -60.13 -32.61
C THR A 281 -1.93 -59.49 -31.50
N GLU A 282 -2.61 -58.76 -30.61
CA GLU A 282 -1.99 -58.24 -29.39
C GLU A 282 -1.60 -59.38 -28.45
N GLU A 283 -0.54 -59.20 -27.66
CA GLU A 283 0.04 -60.26 -26.82
C GLU A 283 -1.01 -60.93 -25.91
N GLN A 284 -1.93 -60.14 -25.37
CA GLN A 284 -3.01 -60.60 -24.49
C GLN A 284 -4.04 -61.53 -25.16
N TYR A 285 -4.10 -61.57 -26.49
CA TYR A 285 -5.06 -62.37 -27.26
C TYR A 285 -4.41 -63.52 -28.06
N LYS A 286 -3.12 -63.75 -27.86
CA LYS A 286 -2.38 -64.76 -28.62
C LYS A 286 -2.78 -66.19 -28.27
N ASP A 287 -3.23 -66.44 -27.05
CA ASP A 287 -3.62 -67.79 -26.62
C ASP A 287 -4.89 -68.25 -27.34
N GLU A 288 -5.81 -67.33 -27.64
CA GLU A 288 -7.02 -67.60 -28.40
C GLU A 288 -6.72 -67.94 -29.86
N VAL A 289 -5.72 -67.26 -30.46
CA VAL A 289 -5.26 -67.61 -31.81
C VAL A 289 -4.49 -68.95 -31.80
N ARG A 290 -3.76 -69.28 -30.72
CA ARG A 290 -3.14 -70.61 -30.58
C ARG A 290 -4.18 -71.73 -30.51
N ILE A 291 -5.33 -71.50 -29.86
CA ILE A 291 -6.45 -72.44 -29.87
C ILE A 291 -6.95 -72.66 -31.32
N LEU A 292 -6.98 -71.60 -32.13
CA LEU A 292 -7.34 -71.69 -33.54
C LEU A 292 -6.34 -72.54 -34.35
N VAL A 293 -5.03 -72.38 -34.10
CA VAL A 293 -3.97 -73.23 -34.69
C VAL A 293 -4.18 -74.70 -34.31
N GLN A 294 -4.44 -74.97 -33.03
CA GLN A 294 -4.70 -76.33 -32.54
C GLN A 294 -5.92 -76.95 -33.21
N SER A 295 -6.99 -76.17 -33.43
CA SER A 295 -8.18 -76.63 -34.15
C SER A 295 -7.86 -77.06 -35.58
N VAL A 296 -7.02 -76.32 -36.32
CA VAL A 296 -6.61 -76.71 -37.69
C VAL A 296 -5.87 -78.04 -37.67
N ALA A 297 -4.90 -78.18 -36.75
CA ALA A 297 -4.13 -79.41 -36.61
C ALA A 297 -5.04 -80.62 -36.34
N LEU A 298 -6.06 -80.46 -35.51
CA LEU A 298 -7.04 -81.51 -35.23
C LEU A 298 -7.95 -81.83 -36.42
N PHE A 299 -8.36 -80.85 -37.23
CA PHE A 299 -9.08 -81.13 -38.48
C PHE A 299 -8.23 -81.93 -39.48
N ARG A 300 -6.90 -81.76 -39.48
CA ARG A 300 -6.01 -82.61 -40.29
C ARG A 300 -5.92 -84.02 -39.77
N VAL A 301 -5.82 -84.19 -38.45
CA VAL A 301 -5.90 -85.52 -37.82
C VAL A 301 -7.24 -86.17 -38.17
N ALA A 302 -8.33 -85.41 -38.15
CA ALA A 302 -9.65 -85.88 -38.57
C ALA A 302 -9.66 -86.34 -40.04
N SER A 303 -9.10 -85.55 -40.96
CA SER A 303 -9.01 -85.91 -42.38
C SER A 303 -8.23 -87.21 -42.60
N ASN A 304 -7.06 -87.34 -41.96
CA ASN A 304 -6.23 -88.54 -42.07
C ASN A 304 -6.92 -89.79 -41.50
N GLY A 305 -7.57 -89.66 -40.33
CA GLY A 305 -8.33 -90.74 -39.72
C GLY A 305 -9.50 -91.17 -40.59
N LEU A 306 -10.31 -90.23 -41.05
CA LEU A 306 -11.46 -90.51 -41.92
C LEU A 306 -11.03 -91.04 -43.30
N GLY A 307 -9.93 -90.55 -43.87
CA GLY A 307 -9.36 -91.06 -45.11
C GLY A 307 -8.86 -92.50 -44.97
N SER A 308 -8.27 -92.84 -43.82
CA SER A 308 -7.88 -94.20 -43.49
C SER A 308 -9.11 -95.10 -43.28
N ALA A 309 -10.16 -94.61 -42.62
CA ALA A 309 -11.41 -95.32 -42.49
C ALA A 309 -12.09 -95.58 -43.84
N ALA A 310 -12.11 -94.58 -44.74
CA ALA A 310 -12.65 -94.72 -46.09
C ALA A 310 -11.95 -95.85 -46.88
N PHE A 311 -10.64 -96.06 -46.68
CA PHE A 311 -9.89 -97.14 -47.31
C PHE A 311 -10.30 -98.54 -46.82
N TYR A 312 -10.67 -98.67 -45.55
CA TYR A 312 -11.14 -99.93 -44.97
C TYR A 312 -12.65 -100.14 -45.10
N ALA A 313 -13.40 -99.10 -45.47
CA ALA A 313 -14.83 -99.18 -45.70
C ALA A 313 -15.17 -100.23 -46.78
N GLY A 314 -16.09 -101.15 -46.46
CA GLY A 314 -16.52 -102.21 -47.38
C GLY A 314 -15.54 -103.39 -47.55
N LYS A 315 -14.39 -103.39 -46.87
CA LYS A 315 -13.49 -104.56 -46.81
C LYS A 315 -13.99 -105.57 -45.77
N SER A 316 -13.86 -106.85 -46.08
CA SER A 316 -14.26 -107.95 -45.20
C SER A 316 -13.06 -108.52 -44.43
N GLY A 317 -13.32 -109.04 -43.22
CA GLY A 317 -12.32 -109.65 -42.34
C GLY A 317 -12.13 -108.87 -41.03
N ASP A 318 -11.90 -109.58 -39.93
CA ASP A 318 -11.87 -109.02 -38.58
C ASP A 318 -10.83 -107.89 -38.41
N ASP A 319 -9.65 -108.02 -39.04
CA ASP A 319 -8.61 -106.98 -39.04
C ASP A 319 -9.05 -105.70 -39.77
N ALA A 320 -9.76 -105.84 -40.90
CA ALA A 320 -10.26 -104.70 -41.66
C ALA A 320 -11.38 -103.97 -40.89
N THR A 321 -12.27 -104.71 -40.23
CA THR A 321 -13.32 -104.15 -39.37
C THR A 321 -12.73 -103.45 -38.14
N ALA A 322 -11.72 -104.04 -37.51
CA ALA A 322 -11.04 -103.42 -36.37
C ALA A 322 -10.37 -102.10 -36.76
N LYS A 323 -9.62 -102.07 -37.87
CA LYS A 323 -8.97 -100.85 -38.39
C LYS A 323 -9.98 -99.79 -38.80
N PHE A 324 -11.07 -100.18 -39.47
CA PHE A 324 -12.16 -99.26 -39.81
C PHE A 324 -12.71 -98.56 -38.57
N ASN A 325 -13.05 -99.32 -37.52
CA ASN A 325 -13.61 -98.77 -36.28
C ASN A 325 -12.61 -97.86 -35.56
N GLN A 326 -11.34 -98.25 -35.51
CA GLN A 326 -10.27 -97.43 -34.94
C GLN A 326 -10.18 -96.07 -35.65
N TYR A 327 -9.99 -96.09 -36.98
CA TYR A 327 -9.81 -94.87 -37.76
C TYR A 327 -11.06 -93.99 -37.80
N MET A 328 -12.26 -94.60 -37.78
CA MET A 328 -13.51 -93.84 -37.63
C MET A 328 -13.59 -93.14 -36.28
N SER A 329 -13.21 -93.82 -35.20
CA SER A 329 -13.21 -93.25 -33.85
C SER A 329 -12.18 -92.12 -33.72
N GLU A 330 -10.96 -92.33 -34.22
CA GLU A 330 -9.90 -91.31 -34.24
C GLU A 330 -10.33 -90.08 -35.05
N GLY A 331 -10.86 -90.30 -36.27
CA GLY A 331 -11.31 -89.24 -37.16
C GLY A 331 -12.44 -88.40 -36.57
N LYS A 332 -13.48 -89.07 -36.05
CA LYS A 332 -14.62 -88.39 -35.39
C LYS A 332 -14.20 -87.68 -34.10
N GLY A 333 -13.33 -88.31 -33.30
CA GLY A 333 -12.81 -87.72 -32.06
C GLY A 333 -12.05 -86.43 -32.32
N ALA A 334 -11.11 -86.45 -33.26
CA ALA A 334 -10.33 -85.27 -33.64
C ALA A 334 -11.21 -84.14 -34.20
N LYS A 335 -12.18 -84.48 -35.05
CA LYS A 335 -13.15 -83.51 -35.57
C LYS A 335 -13.95 -82.83 -34.45
N ASN A 336 -14.49 -83.61 -33.52
CA ASN A 336 -15.31 -83.09 -32.43
C ASN A 336 -14.50 -82.19 -31.48
N GLU A 337 -13.26 -82.56 -31.21
CA GLU A 337 -12.37 -81.72 -30.39
C GLU A 337 -11.98 -80.42 -31.13
N ALA A 338 -11.72 -80.49 -32.44
CA ALA A 338 -11.50 -79.29 -33.26
C ALA A 338 -12.70 -78.32 -33.17
N LEU A 339 -13.92 -78.84 -33.29
CA LEU A 339 -15.14 -78.04 -33.14
C LEU A 339 -15.29 -77.42 -31.75
N ARG A 340 -14.94 -78.18 -30.69
CA ARG A 340 -14.98 -77.68 -29.31
C ARG A 340 -14.03 -76.49 -29.12
N LEU A 341 -12.79 -76.61 -29.61
CA LEU A 341 -11.82 -75.52 -29.60
C LEU A 341 -12.29 -74.32 -30.42
N MET A 342 -12.87 -74.56 -31.60
CA MET A 342 -13.44 -73.50 -32.44
C MET A 342 -14.56 -72.73 -31.75
N ASN A 343 -15.45 -73.42 -31.05
CA ASN A 343 -16.53 -72.79 -30.30
C ASN A 343 -15.97 -71.94 -29.15
N THR A 344 -14.88 -72.37 -28.52
CA THR A 344 -14.18 -71.56 -27.48
C THR A 344 -13.69 -70.23 -28.06
N VAL A 345 -13.13 -70.23 -29.28
CA VAL A 345 -12.68 -69.00 -29.97
C VAL A 345 -13.86 -68.11 -30.36
N LYS A 346 -14.98 -68.70 -30.82
CA LYS A 346 -16.22 -67.95 -31.14
C LYS A 346 -16.81 -67.29 -29.90
N ASP A 347 -16.88 -68.00 -28.79
CA ASP A 347 -17.43 -67.48 -27.53
C ASP A 347 -16.57 -66.34 -26.99
N PHE A 348 -15.24 -66.48 -27.08
CA PHE A 348 -14.31 -65.41 -26.77
C PHE A 348 -14.55 -64.18 -27.65
N ALA A 349 -14.61 -64.35 -28.97
CA ALA A 349 -14.82 -63.24 -29.90
C ALA A 349 -16.15 -62.52 -29.64
N ALA A 350 -17.20 -63.26 -29.28
CA ALA A 350 -18.49 -62.69 -28.88
C ALA A 350 -18.42 -61.90 -27.56
N SER A 351 -17.57 -62.32 -26.61
CA SER A 351 -17.46 -61.66 -25.30
C SER A 351 -16.79 -60.28 -25.33
N LEU A 352 -16.02 -59.99 -26.38
CA LEU A 352 -15.25 -58.73 -26.55
C LEU A 352 -15.89 -57.73 -27.52
N ARG A 353 -17.07 -58.05 -28.07
CA ARG A 353 -17.88 -57.16 -28.89
C ARG A 353 -18.83 -56.34 -28.04
#